data_AF-A0A349GN41-F1
#
_entry.id   AF-A0A349GN41-F1
#
_cell.length_a   1.000
_cell.length_b   1.000
_cell.length_c   1.000
_cell.angle_alpha   90.00
_cell.angle_beta   90.00
_cell.angle_gamma   90.00
#
_symmetry.space_group_name_H-M   'P 1'
#
loop_
_entity.id
_entity.type
_entity.pdbx_description
1 polymer ?
#
loop_
_entity_poly.entity_id
_entity_poly.type
_entity_poly.pdbx_seq_one_letter_code
_entity_poly.pdbx_strand_id
1 'polypeptide(L)' 'FIQVRNYTRPDVNLDELASEFTLKGIFVRKMLQQMHSAPDPITRNNLEKALYLGLSAFEGEVKYYEN' A
#
# COMPACT_ATOMS: atom_id res chain seq x y z
N PHE A 1 -19.44 -20.64 6.77
CA PHE A 1 -18.89 -19.32 6.42
C PHE A 1 -17.63 -19.52 5.60
N ILE A 2 -17.64 -19.16 4.31
CA ILE A 2 -16.46 -19.26 3.45
C ILE A 2 -15.72 -17.92 3.55
N GLN A 3 -14.59 -17.88 4.27
CA GLN A 3 -13.68 -16.73 4.23
C GLN A 3 -13.02 -16.72 2.85
N VAL A 4 -13.54 -15.91 1.93
CA VAL A 4 -12.86 -15.63 0.67
C VAL A 4 -11.59 -14.86 1.02
N ARG A 5 -10.45 -15.56 1.05
CA ARG A 5 -9.14 -14.91 1.08
C ARG A 5 -8.91 -14.32 -0.30
N ASN A 6 -9.27 -13.04 -0.44
CA ASN A 6 -9.01 -12.32 -1.66
C ASN A 6 -7.50 -12.06 -1.77
N TYR A 7 -6.81 -12.84 -2.59
CA TYR A 7 -5.37 -12.72 -2.86
C TYR A 7 -5.07 -11.79 -4.04
N THR A 8 -6.07 -11.08 -4.60
CA THR A 8 -5.83 -10.12 -5.68
C THR A 8 -5.06 -8.94 -5.12
N ARG A 9 -3.74 -8.92 -5.35
CA ARG A 9 -2.92 -7.73 -5.19
C ARG A 9 -3.29 -6.77 -6.32
N PRO A 10 -3.54 -5.48 -6.04
CA PRO A 10 -3.56 -4.45 -7.07
C PRO A 10 -2.33 -4.60 -7.97
N ASP A 11 -2.51 -4.52 -9.29
CA ASP A 11 -1.43 -4.57 -10.28
C ASP A 11 -0.65 -3.25 -10.26
N VAL A 12 0.02 -3.02 -9.13
CA VAL A 12 0.76 -1.80 -8.83
C VAL A 12 2.21 -2.19 -8.71
N ASN A 13 3.05 -1.62 -9.57
CA ASN A 13 4.49 -1.79 -9.51
C ASN A 13 5.06 -0.99 -8.33
N LEU A 14 5.15 -1.64 -7.17
CA LEU A 14 5.61 -1.00 -5.93
C LEU A 14 7.08 -0.54 -6.00
N ASP A 15 7.91 -1.22 -6.79
CA ASP A 15 9.32 -0.86 -6.95
C ASP A 15 9.48 0.43 -7.76
N GLU A 16 8.68 0.57 -8.82
CA GLU A 16 8.61 1.80 -9.61
C GLU A 16 8.08 2.96 -8.76
N LEU A 17 6.97 2.77 -8.04
CA LEU A 17 6.44 3.79 -7.12
C LEU A 17 7.46 4.19 -6.05
N ALA A 18 8.18 3.24 -5.45
CA ALA A 18 9.17 3.52 -4.41
C ALA A 18 10.38 4.35 -4.93
N SER A 19 10.64 4.30 -6.23
CA SER A 19 11.69 5.07 -6.89
C SER A 19 11.32 6.55 -7.12
N GLU A 20 10.02 6.86 -7.09
CA GLU A 20 9.54 8.23 -7.27
C GLU A 20 9.94 9.15 -6.11
N PHE A 21 10.19 10.42 -6.42
CA PHE A 21 10.37 11.48 -5.43
C PHE A 21 9.05 12.22 -5.14
N THR A 22 7.97 11.45 -4.95
CA THR A 22 6.63 11.94 -4.61
C THR A 22 6.28 11.54 -3.17
N LEU A 23 5.27 12.15 -2.56
CA LEU A 23 4.79 11.72 -1.23
C LEU A 23 4.31 10.25 -1.25
N LYS A 24 3.60 9.87 -2.32
CA LYS A 24 3.20 8.47 -2.59
C LYS A 24 4.44 7.56 -2.67
N GLY A 25 5.45 7.94 -3.43
CA GLY A 25 6.68 7.14 -3.56
C GLY A 25 7.49 7.03 -2.27
N ILE A 26 7.60 8.12 -1.51
CA ILE A 26 8.23 8.12 -0.17
C ILE A 26 7.47 7.19 0.78
N PHE A 27 6.13 7.26 0.78
CA PHE A 27 5.28 6.38 1.58
C PHE A 27 5.51 4.91 1.23
N VAL A 28 5.45 4.53 -0.05
CA VAL A 28 5.67 3.16 -0.52
C VAL A 28 7.07 2.68 -0.10
N ARG A 29 8.11 3.49 -0.34
CA ARG A 29 9.49 3.15 0.06
C ARG A 29 9.63 2.90 1.56
N LYS A 30 9.00 3.72 2.41
CA LYS A 30 9.01 3.53 3.87
C LYS A 30 8.24 2.30 4.33
N MET A 31 7.12 1.98 3.67
CA MET A 31 6.34 0.77 3.96
C MET A 31 7.11 -0.50 3.59
N LEU A 32 7.78 -0.51 2.42
CA LEU A 32 8.65 -1.62 2.00
C LEU A 32 9.82 -1.83 2.98
N GLN A 33 10.47 -0.76 3.43
CA GLN A 33 11.52 -0.83 4.45
C GLN A 33 11.01 -1.45 5.77
N GLN A 34 9.83 -1.02 6.24
CA GLN A 34 9.24 -1.58 7.46
C GLN A 34 8.84 -3.05 7.31
N MET A 35 8.34 -3.46 6.14
CA MET A 35 8.02 -4.86 5.86
C MET A 35 9.25 -5.76 5.81
N HIS A 36 10.38 -5.26 5.32
CA HIS A 36 11.64 -5.99 5.31
C HIS A 36 12.18 -6.23 6.72
N SER A 37 11.98 -5.26 7.62
CA SER A 37 12.41 -5.32 9.02
C SER A 37 11.36 -5.87 9.98
N ALA A 38 10.23 -6.41 9.47
CA ALA A 38 9.14 -6.87 10.32
C ALA A 38 9.54 -8.11 11.14
N PRO A 39 9.27 -8.14 12.46
CA PRO A 39 9.74 -9.21 13.34
C PRO A 39 8.99 -10.54 13.14
N ASP A 40 7.79 -10.50 12.58
CA ASP A 40 6.93 -11.67 12.41
C ASP A 40 6.00 -11.54 11.19
N PRO A 41 5.46 -12.67 10.68
CA PRO A 41 4.59 -12.68 9.51
C PRO A 41 3.27 -11.90 9.67
N ILE A 42 2.73 -11.78 10.90
CA ILE A 42 1.48 -11.06 11.16
C ILE A 42 1.73 -9.56 11.02
N THR A 43 2.82 -9.06 11.60
CA THR A 43 3.25 -7.65 11.46
C THR A 43 3.50 -7.30 10.00
N ARG A 44 4.21 -8.15 9.26
CA ARG A 44 4.43 -7.96 7.81
C ARG A 44 3.12 -7.88 7.03
N ASN A 45 2.18 -8.77 7.32
CA ASN A 45 0.86 -8.79 6.67
C ASN A 45 0.02 -7.54 7.00
N ASN A 46 0.11 -7.03 8.24
CA ASN A 46 -0.56 -5.77 8.62
C ASN A 46 0.03 -4.57 7.88
N LEU A 47 1.36 -4.52 7.71
CA LEU A 47 2.04 -3.51 6.92
C LEU A 47 1.67 -3.59 5.43
N GLU A 48 1.56 -4.79 4.86
CA GLU A 48 1.11 -4.99 3.47
C GLU A 48 -0.31 -4.43 3.27
N LYS A 49 -1.23 -4.70 4.21
CA LYS A 49 -2.58 -4.13 4.17
C LYS A 49 -2.59 -2.60 4.30
N ALA A 50 -1.78 -2.06 5.21
CA ALA A 50 -1.66 -0.62 5.40
C ALA A 50 -1.10 0.08 4.16
N LEU A 51 -0.15 -0.55 3.46
CA LEU A 51 0.39 -0.06 2.19
C LEU A 51 -0.71 0.08 1.14
N TYR A 52 -1.50 -0.96 0.91
CA TYR A 52 -2.57 -0.93 -0.09
C TYR A 52 -3.72 0.01 0.28
N LEU A 53 -4.03 0.13 1.58
CA LEU A 53 -4.99 1.12 2.06
C LEU A 53 -4.49 2.55 1.82
N GLY A 54 -3.22 2.83 2.15
CA GLY A 54 -2.61 4.14 1.91
C GLY A 54 -2.56 4.48 0.42
N LEU A 55 -2.20 3.52 -0.44
CA LEU A 55 -2.28 3.69 -1.90
C LEU A 55 -3.70 4.05 -2.36
N SER A 56 -4.72 3.36 -1.83
CA SER A 56 -6.12 3.66 -2.16
C SER A 56 -6.53 5.06 -1.69
N ALA A 57 -6.01 5.53 -0.55
CA ALA A 57 -6.25 6.90 -0.07
C ALA A 57 -5.60 7.96 -0.97
N PHE A 58 -4.38 7.72 -1.48
CA PHE A 58 -3.74 8.60 -2.45
C PHE A 58 -4.52 8.74 -3.76
N GLU A 59 -5.21 7.68 -4.20
CA GLU A 59 -6.06 7.70 -5.40
C GLU A 59 -7.48 8.28 -5.11
N GLY A 60 -7.89 8.30 -3.84
CA GLY A 60 -9.27 8.57 -3.40
C GLY A 60 -9.60 9.99 -2.95
N GLU A 61 -8.63 10.88 -2.78
CA GLU A 61 -8.90 12.31 -2.50
C GLU A 61 -9.10 13.18 -3.76
N VAL A 62 -9.10 12.59 -4.97
CA VAL A 62 -9.37 13.31 -6.23
C VAL A 62 -10.76 12.95 -6.79
N LYS A 63 -11.80 13.15 -5.97
CA LYS A 63 -13.18 13.34 -6.44
C LYS A 63 -13.91 14.38 -5.59
N TYR A 64 -13.28 15.53 -5.35
CA TYR A 64 -14.06 16.73 -5.05
C TYR A 64 -14.71 17.17 -6.36
N TYR A 65 -15.98 16.82 -6.55
CA TYR A 65 -16.84 17.50 -7.50
C TYR A 65 -17.03 18.93 -6.98
N GLU A 66 -16.21 19.86 -7.45
CA GLU A 66 -16.58 21.28 -7.43
C GLU A 66 -17.65 21.48 -8.52
N ASN A 67 -18.90 21.60 -8.09
CA ASN A 67 -20.01 22.19 -8.86
C ASN A 67 -20.39 23.51 -8.21
#